data_AF-G4YQN5-F1
#
_entry.id   AF-G4YQN5-F1
#
_cell.length_a   1.000
_cell.length_b   1.000
_cell.length_c   1.000
_cell.angle_alpha   90.00
_cell.angle_beta   90.00
_cell.angle_gamma   90.00
#
_symmetry.space_group_name_H-M   'P 1'
#
loop_
_entity.id
_entity.type
_entity.pdbx_description
1 polymer ?
#
loop_
_entity_poly.entity_id
_entity_poly.type
_entity_poly.pdbx_seq_one_letter_code
_entity_poly.pdbx_strand_id
1 'polypeptide(L)'
;MMKLYCVIVNGVFRGNCFSVEVSETGNVLDLVKVIINAKAVQLGGAEADDLRLVLAKNGDGWLDWADAIQVPLNDRQHPQGFEVMNSFLPLKDDKYFGGDFQTGNCKVHVLVV
;
A
#
# COMPACT_ATOMS: atom_id res chain seq x y z
N MET A 1 8.93 10.31 10.83
CA MET A 1 9.00 9.09 10.00
C MET A 1 7.70 8.34 10.23
N MET A 2 7.04 7.91 9.16
CA MET A 2 5.75 7.25 9.20
C MET A 2 5.94 5.77 8.88
N LYS A 3 5.46 4.90 9.77
CA LYS A 3 5.43 3.47 9.53
C LYS A 3 4.16 3.13 8.76
N LEU A 4 4.26 2.27 7.75
CA LEU A 4 3.12 1.79 6.98
C LEU A 4 3.16 0.28 6.92
N TYR A 5 1.97 -0.32 6.98
CA TYR A 5 1.81 -1.77 6.83
C TYR A 5 1.22 -2.05 5.46
N CYS A 6 1.90 -2.91 4.73
CA CYS A 6 1.63 -3.21 3.33
C CYS A 6 1.35 -4.70 3.17
N VAL A 7 0.58 -5.05 2.14
CA VAL A 7 0.40 -6.43 1.72
C VAL A 7 0.41 -6.54 0.20
N ILE A 8 1.14 -7.52 -0.33
CA ILE A 8 1.05 -7.88 -1.75
C ILE A 8 -0.25 -8.66 -1.96
N VAL A 9 -1.13 -8.20 -2.85
CA VAL A 9 -2.47 -8.79 -3.02
C VAL A 9 -2.65 -9.62 -4.28
N ASN A 10 -1.68 -9.61 -5.20
CA ASN A 10 -1.72 -10.37 -6.45
C ASN A 10 -0.48 -11.27 -6.62
N GLY A 11 -0.49 -12.08 -7.67
CA GLY A 11 0.65 -12.93 -8.05
C GLY A 11 1.01 -14.01 -7.03
N VAL A 12 2.22 -14.55 -7.18
CA VAL A 12 2.74 -15.68 -6.37
C VAL A 12 2.93 -15.30 -4.89
N PHE A 13 3.17 -14.02 -4.61
CA PHE A 13 3.43 -13.53 -3.25
C PHE A 13 2.20 -12.93 -2.57
N ARG A 14 0.99 -13.23 -3.07
CA ARG A 14 -0.25 -12.79 -2.42
C ARG A 14 -0.26 -13.16 -0.93
N GLY A 15 -0.61 -12.19 -0.10
CA GLY A 15 -0.63 -12.31 1.36
C GLY A 15 0.69 -11.99 2.05
N ASN A 16 1.75 -11.64 1.31
CA ASN A 16 3.01 -11.20 1.90
C ASN A 16 2.83 -9.84 2.59
N CYS A 17 2.70 -9.88 3.92
CA CYS A 17 2.56 -8.70 4.76
C CYS A 17 3.93 -8.21 5.23
N PHE A 18 4.10 -6.89 5.28
CA PHE A 18 5.34 -6.27 5.73
C PHE A 18 5.10 -4.84 6.19
N SER A 19 6.10 -4.24 6.86
CA SER A 19 6.08 -2.82 7.17
C SER A 19 7.24 -2.10 6.53
N VAL A 20 7.00 -0.85 6.15
CA VAL A 20 8.00 0.08 5.64
C VAL A 20 7.97 1.38 6.45
N GLU A 21 9.07 2.10 6.45
CA GLU A 21 9.16 3.44 7.04
C GLU A 21 9.47 4.46 5.95
N VAL A 22 8.70 5.53 5.89
CA VAL A 22 8.81 6.58 4.88
C VAL A 22 8.76 7.96 5.54
N SER A 23 9.30 8.98 4.88
CA SER A 23 9.20 10.36 5.38
C SER A 23 7.73 10.79 5.51
N GLU A 24 7.41 11.50 6.57
CA GLU A 24 6.07 12.12 6.74
C GLU A 24 5.80 13.24 5.74
N THR A 25 6.84 13.82 5.17
CA THR A 25 6.77 14.81 4.09
C THR A 25 6.89 14.17 2.71
N GLY A 26 7.02 12.84 2.65
CA GLY A 26 7.18 12.11 1.40
C GLY A 26 5.87 11.99 0.61
N ASN A 27 6.01 11.59 -0.64
CA ASN A 27 4.91 11.29 -1.54
C ASN A 27 4.80 9.78 -1.82
N VAL A 28 3.82 9.42 -2.65
CA VAL A 28 3.57 8.02 -3.02
C VAL A 28 4.74 7.43 -3.82
N LEU A 29 5.45 8.19 -4.64
CA LEU A 29 6.64 7.71 -5.35
C LEU A 29 7.78 7.35 -4.38
N ASP A 30 7.97 8.14 -3.32
CA ASP A 30 8.94 7.81 -2.26
C ASP A 30 8.56 6.49 -1.57
N LEU A 31 7.27 6.27 -1.31
CA LEU A 31 6.75 5.02 -0.76
C LEU A 31 6.98 3.83 -1.71
N VAL A 32 6.74 3.99 -3.01
CA VAL A 32 7.02 2.95 -4.02
C VAL A 32 8.50 2.54 -3.98
N LYS A 33 9.43 3.51 -3.97
CA LYS A 33 10.88 3.23 -3.89
C LYS A 33 11.24 2.45 -2.63
N VAL A 34 10.68 2.83 -1.48
CA VAL A 34 10.92 2.12 -0.22
C VAL A 34 10.38 0.69 -0.29
N ILE A 35 9.19 0.48 -0.88
CA ILE A 35 8.59 -0.85 -1.05
C ILE A 35 9.45 -1.73 -1.98
N ILE A 36 9.90 -1.22 -3.12
CA ILE A 36 10.79 -1.93 -4.05
C ILE A 36 12.05 -2.37 -3.33
N ASN A 37 12.70 -1.47 -2.59
CA ASN A 37 13.90 -1.80 -1.84
C ASN A 37 13.65 -2.87 -0.77
N ALA A 38 12.51 -2.80 -0.07
CA ALA A 38 12.16 -3.74 0.99
C ALA A 38 11.75 -5.14 0.47
N LYS A 39 11.24 -5.22 -0.76
CA LYS A 39 10.64 -6.44 -1.35
C LYS A 39 11.16 -6.76 -2.74
N ALA A 40 12.39 -6.36 -3.06
CA ALA A 40 12.97 -6.52 -4.40
C ALA A 40 12.89 -7.95 -4.96
N VAL A 41 13.07 -8.96 -4.09
CA VAL A 41 12.96 -10.39 -4.47
C VAL A 41 11.52 -10.76 -4.82
N GLN A 42 10.56 -10.36 -3.99
CA GLN A 42 9.14 -10.68 -4.21
C GLN A 42 8.55 -9.91 -5.39
N LEU A 43 9.08 -8.73 -5.68
CA LEU A 43 8.64 -7.87 -6.78
C LEU A 43 9.42 -8.13 -8.07
N GLY A 44 10.35 -9.08 -8.09
CA GLY A 44 10.99 -9.58 -9.32
C GLY A 44 11.79 -8.52 -10.09
N GLY A 45 12.28 -7.48 -9.43
CA GLY A 45 12.95 -6.36 -10.11
C GLY A 45 12.02 -5.33 -10.75
N ALA A 46 10.74 -5.30 -10.36
CA ALA A 46 9.79 -4.28 -10.77
C ALA A 46 10.35 -2.86 -10.58
N GLU A 47 10.10 -2.01 -11.56
CA GLU A 47 10.40 -0.59 -11.49
C GLU A 47 9.24 0.18 -10.84
N ALA A 48 9.47 1.45 -10.52
CA ALA A 48 8.46 2.27 -9.86
C ALA A 48 7.15 2.39 -10.67
N ASP A 49 7.25 2.35 -12.00
CA ASP A 49 6.11 2.47 -12.91
C ASP A 49 5.32 1.16 -13.06
N ASP A 50 5.88 0.03 -12.61
CA ASP A 50 5.21 -1.29 -12.64
C ASP A 50 4.30 -1.50 -11.42
N LEU A 51 4.53 -0.76 -10.34
CA LEU A 51 3.84 -0.94 -9.06
C LEU A 51 2.65 -0.02 -8.91
N ARG A 52 1.51 -0.60 -8.55
CA ARG A 52 0.32 0.16 -8.21
C ARG A 52 0.05 0.07 -6.72
N LEU A 53 0.09 1.22 -6.05
CA LEU A 53 -0.29 1.32 -4.65
C LEU A 53 -1.77 1.70 -4.53
N VAL A 54 -2.47 0.99 -3.67
CA VAL A 54 -3.90 1.16 -3.43
C VAL A 54 -4.12 1.32 -1.93
N LEU A 55 -4.97 2.26 -1.51
CA LEU A 55 -5.31 2.41 -0.10
C LEU A 55 -6.07 1.18 0.39
N ALA A 56 -5.65 0.60 1.50
CA ALA A 56 -6.36 -0.50 2.16
C ALA A 56 -7.54 0.01 3.02
N LYS A 57 -8.22 1.07 2.55
CA LYS A 57 -9.34 1.71 3.24
C LYS A 57 -10.65 1.19 2.66
N ASN A 58 -11.56 0.73 3.52
CA ASN A 58 -12.90 0.30 3.15
C ASN A 58 -13.91 1.13 3.96
N GLY A 59 -14.61 2.03 3.28
CA GLY A 59 -15.40 3.08 3.93
C GLY A 59 -14.52 3.98 4.79
N ASP A 60 -14.88 4.11 6.08
CA ASP A 60 -14.15 4.97 7.02
C ASP A 60 -12.96 4.26 7.72
N GLY A 61 -12.81 2.94 7.53
CA GLY A 61 -11.87 2.11 8.26
C GLY A 61 -10.75 1.49 7.42
N TRP A 62 -9.65 1.13 8.09
CA TRP A 62 -8.56 0.34 7.51
C TRP A 62 -8.83 -1.16 7.61
N LEU A 63 -8.49 -1.91 6.57
CA LEU A 63 -8.55 -3.36 6.59
C LEU A 63 -7.59 -3.93 7.63
N ASP A 64 -7.97 -5.05 8.25
CA ASP A 64 -7.00 -5.90 8.92
C ASP A 64 -6.31 -6.83 7.91
N TRP A 65 -5.40 -7.66 8.41
CA TRP A 65 -4.59 -8.53 7.57
C TRP A 65 -5.44 -9.62 6.90
N ALA A 66 -6.43 -10.17 7.61
CA ALA A 66 -7.29 -11.23 7.09
C ALA A 66 -8.19 -10.70 5.97
N ASP A 67 -8.74 -9.49 6.13
CA ASP A 67 -9.56 -8.87 5.10
C ASP A 67 -8.73 -8.45 3.90
N ALA A 68 -7.53 -7.90 4.12
CA ALA A 68 -6.68 -7.40 3.04
C ALA A 68 -6.22 -8.51 2.08
N ILE A 69 -5.96 -9.73 2.57
CA ILE A 69 -5.61 -10.86 1.70
C ILE A 69 -6.79 -11.40 0.91
N GLN A 70 -8.02 -11.20 1.38
CA GLN A 70 -9.25 -11.67 0.73
C GLN A 70 -9.85 -10.65 -0.24
N VAL A 71 -9.20 -9.48 -0.41
CA VAL A 71 -9.66 -8.45 -1.34
C VAL A 71 -9.91 -9.06 -2.73
N PRO A 72 -11.12 -8.86 -3.31
CA PRO A 72 -11.44 -9.36 -4.63
C PRO A 72 -10.67 -8.56 -5.69
N LEU A 73 -10.09 -9.29 -6.64
CA LEU A 73 -9.38 -8.72 -7.79
C LEU A 73 -10.24 -8.85 -9.05
N ASN A 74 -10.12 -7.89 -9.97
CA ASN A 74 -10.69 -8.02 -11.30
C ASN A 74 -9.81 -8.89 -12.23
N ASP A 75 -10.25 -9.09 -13.47
CA ASP A 75 -9.52 -9.90 -14.48
C ASP A 75 -8.10 -9.40 -14.77
N ARG A 76 -7.82 -8.12 -14.46
CA ARG A 76 -6.49 -7.50 -14.56
C ARG A 76 -5.70 -7.57 -13.26
N GLN A 77 -6.11 -8.39 -12.30
CA GLN A 77 -5.47 -8.55 -10.99
C GLN A 77 -5.46 -7.28 -10.13
N HIS A 78 -6.40 -6.35 -10.34
CA HIS A 78 -6.50 -5.12 -9.53
C HIS A 78 -7.63 -5.20 -8.49
N PRO A 79 -7.42 -4.71 -7.25
CA PRO A 79 -8.47 -4.54 -6.25
C PRO A 79 -9.65 -3.72 -6.77
N GLN A 80 -10.88 -4.19 -6.52
CA GLN A 80 -12.10 -3.46 -6.87
C GLN A 80 -12.63 -2.62 -5.70
N GLY A 81 -13.07 -1.40 -5.97
CA GLY A 81 -13.69 -0.53 -4.95
C GLY A 81 -12.71 0.18 -4.02
N PHE A 82 -11.40 0.08 -4.26
CA PHE A 82 -10.37 0.76 -3.50
C PHE A 82 -9.73 1.92 -4.26
N GLU A 83 -9.29 2.93 -3.53
CA GLU A 83 -8.70 4.13 -4.09
C GLU A 83 -7.23 3.91 -4.47
N VAL A 84 -6.88 4.31 -5.69
CA VAL A 84 -5.53 4.16 -6.23
C VAL A 84 -4.72 5.40 -5.89
N MET A 85 -3.52 5.19 -5.36
CA MET A 85 -2.65 6.28 -4.95
C MET A 85 -1.91 6.86 -6.16
N ASN A 86 -2.03 8.17 -6.36
CA ASN A 86 -1.25 8.95 -7.31
C ASN A 86 0.17 9.19 -6.78
N SER A 87 1.18 8.81 -7.57
CA SER A 87 2.61 8.89 -7.28
C SER A 87 3.11 10.25 -6.81
N PHE A 88 2.51 11.35 -7.28
CA PHE A 88 2.97 12.71 -6.98
C PHE A 88 2.27 13.36 -5.78
N LEU A 89 1.22 12.73 -5.24
CA LEU A 89 0.51 13.29 -4.10
C LEU A 89 1.23 12.99 -2.78
N PRO A 90 1.27 13.95 -1.83
CA PRO A 90 1.82 13.73 -0.50
C PRO A 90 1.10 12.59 0.22
N LEU A 91 1.83 11.81 1.03
CA LEU A 91 1.20 10.75 1.83
C LEU A 91 0.20 11.30 2.86
N LYS A 92 0.51 12.47 3.44
CA LYS A 92 -0.36 13.18 4.38
C LYS A 92 -1.49 13.99 3.73
N ASP A 93 -1.70 13.85 2.43
CA ASP A 93 -2.90 14.39 1.79
C ASP A 93 -4.16 13.79 2.47
N ASP A 94 -5.19 14.61 2.70
CA ASP A 94 -6.43 14.18 3.37
C ASP A 94 -7.17 13.08 2.60
N LYS A 95 -6.89 12.95 1.30
CA LYS A 95 -7.36 11.83 0.47
C LYS A 95 -6.74 10.49 0.90
N TYR A 96 -5.56 10.49 1.50
CA TYR A 96 -4.81 9.31 1.86
C TYR A 96 -4.80 9.07 3.37
N PHE A 97 -3.73 9.48 4.03
CA PHE A 97 -3.56 9.26 5.46
C PHE A 97 -4.01 10.47 6.28
N GLY A 98 -3.92 11.68 5.71
CA GLY A 98 -4.19 12.93 6.42
C GLY A 98 -3.08 13.35 7.39
N GLY A 99 -3.14 14.60 7.84
CA GLY A 99 -2.12 15.20 8.72
C GLY A 99 -1.99 14.54 10.09
N ASP A 100 -3.13 14.12 10.65
CA ASP A 100 -3.26 13.54 12.00
C ASP A 100 -3.12 12.01 12.03
N PHE A 101 -2.66 11.42 10.92
CA PHE A 101 -2.52 9.99 10.81
C PHE A 101 -1.59 9.42 11.89
N GLN A 102 -2.11 8.43 12.63
CA GLN A 102 -1.33 7.60 13.54
C GLN A 102 -1.50 6.15 13.15
N THR A 103 -0.39 5.40 13.16
CA THR A 103 -0.45 3.96 12.92
C THR A 103 -1.14 3.27 14.07
N GLY A 104 -2.35 2.78 13.83
CA GLY A 104 -3.00 1.82 14.72
C GLY A 104 -2.32 0.46 14.68
N ASN A 105 -2.34 -0.28 15.78
CA ASN A 105 -1.85 -1.66 15.81
C ASN A 105 -2.72 -2.55 14.89
N CYS A 106 -2.06 -3.43 14.13
CA CYS A 106 -2.68 -4.52 13.36
C CYS A 106 -3.56 -4.14 12.15
N LYS A 107 -3.44 -2.93 11.60
CA LYS A 107 -4.13 -2.53 10.35
C LYS A 107 -3.20 -2.51 9.15
N VAL A 108 -3.73 -2.87 7.98
CA VAL A 108 -3.08 -2.70 6.69
C VAL A 108 -3.45 -1.33 6.15
N HIS A 109 -2.47 -0.64 5.59
CA HIS A 109 -2.62 0.73 5.09
C HIS A 109 -2.55 0.78 3.57
N VAL A 110 -1.76 -0.12 2.96
CA VAL A 110 -1.48 -0.12 1.52
C VAL A 110 -1.58 -1.55 0.98
N LEU A 111 -2.33 -1.71 -0.11
CA LEU A 111 -2.32 -2.91 -0.95
C LEU A 111 -1.34 -2.67 -2.10
N VAL A 112 -0.43 -3.62 -2.29
CA VAL A 112 0.61 -3.59 -3.32
C VAL A 112 0.20 -4.55 -4.43
N VAL A 113 0.15 -4.04 -5.65
CA VAL A 113 -0.33 -4.72 -6.86
C VAL A 113 0.74 -4.63 -7.93
#